data_AF-A0A5C5YD48-F1
#
_entry.id   AF-A0A5C5YD48-F1
#
_cell.length_a   1.000
_cell.length_b   1.000
_cell.length_c   1.000
_cell.angle_alpha   90.00
_cell.angle_beta   90.00
_cell.angle_gamma   90.00
#
_symmetry.space_group_name_H-M   'P 1'
#
loop_
_entity.id
_entity.type
_entity.pdbx_description
1 polymer ?
#
loop_
_entity_poly.entity_id
_entity_poly.type
_entity_poly.pdbx_seq_one_letter_code
_entity_poly.pdbx_strand_id
1 'polypeptide(L)'
;MNSLPSDPNETDALQRVLRGETSAFEVVLRLHERSLRAWLAAHVPVGVDVDEIAQRSFVVAFSRLKEFEIGTNFKAWLFAIARYQLMTERTRLRRIADYHARYGPDLLQRELDRRCDESPEAWTTKLEHLEECLQSLGDHLRRFLTWRYEDEIPLQEIAARCGRSVPAVKKQLWKIRGKLQECMDARLAREGVSP
;
A
#
# COMPACT_ATOMS: atom_id res chain seq x y z
N MET A 1 -11.65 35.42 -11.03
CA MET A 1 -12.46 36.56 -10.56
C MET A 1 -13.72 36.04 -9.87
N ASN A 2 -13.65 35.91 -8.55
CA ASN A 2 -14.74 36.03 -7.56
C ASN A 2 -14.10 35.74 -6.20
N SER A 3 -13.29 36.69 -5.74
CA SER A 3 -12.82 36.72 -4.36
C SER A 3 -14.02 37.14 -3.52
N LEU A 4 -14.73 36.17 -2.95
CA LEU A 4 -15.61 36.45 -1.81
C LEU A 4 -14.74 37.15 -0.76
N PRO A 5 -15.23 38.21 -0.10
CA PRO A 5 -14.48 38.86 0.97
C PRO A 5 -14.10 37.78 1.99
N SER A 6 -12.80 37.63 2.26
CA SER A 6 -12.33 36.69 3.28
C SER A 6 -12.95 37.11 4.60
N ASP A 7 -13.55 36.15 5.30
CA ASP A 7 -14.18 36.39 6.59
C ASP A 7 -13.10 36.97 7.54
N PRO A 8 -13.32 38.15 8.15
CA PRO A 8 -12.34 38.75 9.06
C PRO A 8 -11.92 37.80 10.18
N ASN A 9 -12.84 36.93 10.63
CA ASN A 9 -12.57 35.91 11.64
C ASN A 9 -11.71 34.75 11.09
N GLU A 10 -11.91 34.36 9.82
CA GLU A 10 -11.04 33.40 9.14
C GLU A 10 -9.62 33.94 9.00
N THR A 11 -9.49 35.20 8.55
CA THR A 11 -8.18 35.85 8.36
C THR A 11 -7.42 35.97 9.68
N ASP A 12 -8.06 36.44 10.75
CA ASP A 12 -7.44 36.55 12.07
C ASP A 12 -6.98 35.18 12.59
N ALA A 13 -7.86 34.16 12.50
CA ALA A 13 -7.52 32.81 12.92
C ALA A 13 -6.29 32.26 12.17
N LEU A 14 -6.24 32.42 10.83
CA LEU A 14 -5.10 31.99 10.03
C LEU A 14 -3.80 32.70 10.43
N GLN A 15 -3.85 34.02 10.69
CA GLN A 15 -2.69 34.79 11.15
C GLN A 15 -2.17 34.31 12.51
N ARG A 16 -3.07 34.00 13.45
CA ARG A 16 -2.72 33.48 14.78
C ARG A 16 -2.04 32.11 14.69
N VAL A 17 -2.54 31.22 13.83
CA VAL A 17 -1.90 29.92 13.58
C VAL A 17 -0.48 30.11 13.03
N LEU A 18 -0.27 31.03 12.10
CA LEU A 18 1.07 31.32 11.56
C LEU A 18 2.04 31.89 12.60
N ARG A 19 1.53 32.55 13.65
CA ARG A 19 2.31 33.01 14.82
C ARG A 19 2.58 31.92 15.85
N GLY A 20 2.05 30.70 15.66
CA GLY A 20 2.28 29.55 16.52
C GLY A 20 1.10 29.17 17.41
N GLU A 21 -0.01 29.91 17.38
CA GLU A 21 -1.23 29.56 18.12
C GLU A 21 -2.03 28.49 17.36
N THR A 22 -1.61 27.24 17.48
CA THR A 22 -2.19 26.11 16.74
C THR A 22 -3.69 25.91 17.00
N SER A 23 -4.16 26.23 18.22
CA SER A 23 -5.57 26.13 18.60
C SER A 23 -6.48 27.08 17.79
N ALA A 24 -5.95 28.18 17.26
CA ALA A 24 -6.74 29.09 16.41
C ALA A 24 -7.22 28.41 15.12
N PHE A 25 -6.58 27.31 14.69
CA PHE A 25 -7.01 26.57 13.50
C PHE A 25 -8.40 25.91 13.68
N GLU A 26 -8.87 25.71 14.90
CA GLU A 26 -10.20 25.16 15.18
C GLU A 26 -11.32 26.03 14.61
N VAL A 27 -11.13 27.36 14.58
CA VAL A 27 -12.06 28.31 13.95
C VAL A 27 -12.16 28.06 12.44
N VAL A 28 -10.99 27.94 11.78
CA VAL A 28 -10.89 27.65 10.35
C VAL A 28 -11.53 26.30 10.02
N LEU A 29 -11.28 25.29 10.85
CA LEU A 29 -11.85 23.96 10.67
C LEU A 29 -13.39 24.02 10.73
N ARG A 30 -13.97 24.61 11.79
CA ARG A 30 -15.42 24.73 11.95
C ARG A 30 -16.09 25.47 10.78
N LEU A 31 -15.45 26.49 10.23
CA LEU A 31 -15.99 27.25 9.10
C LEU A 31 -16.12 26.40 7.82
N HIS A 32 -15.16 25.49 7.58
CA HIS A 32 -15.08 24.79 6.30
C HIS A 32 -15.55 23.34 6.35
N GLU A 33 -15.55 22.70 7.52
CA GLU A 33 -15.74 21.25 7.66
C GLU A 33 -17.03 20.74 7.00
N ARG A 34 -18.15 21.43 7.20
CA ARG A 34 -19.45 21.03 6.65
C ARG A 34 -19.45 21.12 5.14
N SER A 35 -18.91 22.21 4.60
CA SER A 35 -18.87 22.43 3.16
C SER A 35 -17.90 21.48 2.46
N LEU A 36 -16.77 21.17 3.09
CA LEU A 36 -15.79 20.24 2.58
C LEU A 36 -16.34 18.82 2.57
N ARG A 37 -16.94 18.36 3.68
CA ARG A 37 -17.58 17.04 3.76
C ARG A 37 -18.72 16.90 2.76
N ALA A 38 -19.59 17.91 2.62
CA ALA A 38 -20.66 17.87 1.63
C ALA A 38 -20.13 17.77 0.20
N TRP A 39 -19.06 18.50 -0.12
CA TRP A 39 -18.41 18.39 -1.42
C TRP A 39 -17.77 17.01 -1.62
N LEU A 40 -17.06 16.49 -0.62
CA LEU A 40 -16.46 15.16 -0.68
C LEU A 40 -17.49 14.05 -0.82
N ALA A 41 -18.60 14.10 -0.08
CA ALA A 41 -19.67 13.10 -0.17
C ALA A 41 -20.23 12.93 -1.58
N ALA A 42 -20.22 14.00 -2.40
CA ALA A 42 -20.63 13.94 -3.80
C ALA A 42 -19.56 13.38 -4.77
N HIS A 43 -18.30 13.25 -4.34
CA HIS A 43 -17.17 12.90 -5.21
C HIS A 43 -16.43 11.63 -4.79
N VAL A 44 -16.60 11.18 -3.55
CA VAL A 44 -15.91 10.02 -2.98
C VAL A 44 -16.44 8.72 -3.60
N PRO A 45 -15.57 7.78 -4.03
CA PRO A 45 -15.99 6.47 -4.53
C PRO A 45 -16.72 5.64 -3.46
N VAL A 46 -17.51 4.67 -3.89
CA VAL A 46 -18.17 3.72 -2.99
C VAL A 46 -17.14 3.01 -2.10
N GLY A 47 -17.45 2.93 -0.80
CA GLY A 47 -16.62 2.24 0.19
C GLY A 47 -15.45 3.07 0.74
N VAL A 48 -15.31 4.33 0.33
CA VAL A 48 -14.34 5.26 0.92
C VAL A 48 -15.02 6.14 1.94
N ASP A 49 -14.37 6.32 3.09
CA ASP A 49 -14.86 7.19 4.14
C ASP A 49 -14.59 8.67 3.82
N VAL A 50 -15.65 9.48 3.84
CA VAL A 50 -15.58 10.93 3.64
C VAL A 50 -14.79 11.60 4.76
N ASP A 51 -14.95 11.15 5.99
CA ASP A 51 -14.31 11.76 7.16
C ASP A 51 -12.79 11.57 7.13
N GLU A 52 -12.33 10.42 6.64
CA GLU A 52 -10.90 10.14 6.48
C GLU A 52 -10.24 11.10 5.47
N ILE A 53 -10.89 11.33 4.32
CA ILE A 53 -10.38 12.26 3.30
C ILE A 53 -10.43 13.71 3.80
N ALA A 54 -11.51 14.09 4.50
CA ALA A 54 -11.64 15.41 5.10
C ALA A 54 -10.54 15.67 6.13
N GLN A 55 -10.32 14.73 7.05
CA GLN A 55 -9.26 14.81 8.07
C GLN A 55 -7.87 14.94 7.43
N ARG A 56 -7.53 14.08 6.47
CA ARG A 56 -6.26 14.17 5.73
C ARG A 56 -6.10 15.54 5.07
N SER A 57 -7.17 16.07 4.48
CA SER A 57 -7.15 17.38 3.83
C SER A 57 -6.87 18.51 4.82
N PHE A 58 -7.49 18.50 6.00
CA PHE A 58 -7.23 19.49 7.05
C PHE A 58 -5.84 19.38 7.64
N VAL A 59 -5.33 18.16 7.88
CA VAL A 59 -3.95 17.93 8.34
C VAL A 59 -2.95 18.51 7.34
N VAL A 60 -3.15 18.25 6.04
CA VAL A 60 -2.28 18.80 5.00
C VAL A 60 -2.40 20.33 4.93
N ALA A 61 -3.61 20.87 4.98
CA ALA A 61 -3.85 22.31 5.00
C ALA A 61 -3.15 22.99 6.18
N PHE A 62 -3.22 22.40 7.38
CA PHE A 62 -2.51 22.90 8.56
C PHE A 62 -0.99 22.84 8.36
N SER A 63 -0.46 21.71 7.90
CA SER A 63 1.00 21.53 7.71
C SER A 63 1.60 22.47 6.66
N ARG A 64 0.81 22.81 5.62
CA ARG A 64 1.21 23.68 4.52
C ARG A 64 0.66 25.10 4.63
N LEU A 65 0.14 25.48 5.79
CA LEU A 65 -0.49 26.78 5.96
C LEU A 65 0.48 27.93 5.66
N LYS A 66 1.78 27.74 5.91
CA LYS A 66 2.82 28.73 5.58
C LYS A 66 2.95 29.01 4.07
N GLU A 67 2.49 28.11 3.22
CA GLU A 67 2.47 28.28 1.75
C GLU A 67 1.21 29.01 1.28
N PHE A 68 0.20 29.19 2.15
CA PHE A 68 -1.03 29.88 1.81
C PHE A 68 -0.86 31.40 1.88
N GLU A 69 -1.29 32.09 0.84
CA GLU A 69 -1.29 33.55 0.77
C GLU A 69 -2.54 34.13 1.45
N ILE A 70 -2.36 34.76 2.61
CA ILE A 70 -3.45 35.40 3.37
C ILE A 70 -4.13 36.48 2.53
N GLY A 71 -5.45 36.56 2.61
CA GLY A 71 -6.27 37.47 1.80
C GLY A 71 -6.74 36.86 0.49
N THR A 72 -6.23 35.69 0.11
CA THR A 72 -6.79 34.87 -0.97
C THR A 72 -7.88 33.91 -0.46
N ASN A 73 -8.51 33.16 -1.36
CA ASN A 73 -9.65 32.30 -1.01
C ASN A 73 -9.18 30.98 -0.38
N PHE A 74 -9.16 30.92 0.96
CA PHE A 74 -8.76 29.73 1.71
C PHE A 74 -9.62 28.51 1.37
N LYS A 75 -10.94 28.68 1.22
CA LYS A 75 -11.85 27.58 0.84
C LYS A 75 -11.44 26.95 -0.50
N ALA A 76 -11.13 27.75 -1.51
CA ALA A 76 -10.70 27.26 -2.81
C ALA A 76 -9.37 26.50 -2.72
N TRP A 77 -8.44 26.99 -1.90
CA TRP A 77 -7.16 26.33 -1.62
C TRP A 77 -7.33 24.99 -0.89
N LEU A 78 -8.14 24.96 0.17
CA LEU A 78 -8.50 23.74 0.91
C LEU A 78 -9.15 22.70 -0.01
N PHE A 79 -10.06 23.13 -0.88
CA PHE A 79 -10.73 22.23 -1.83
C PHE A 79 -9.75 21.72 -2.91
N ALA A 80 -8.71 22.49 -3.26
CA ALA A 80 -7.65 22.02 -4.13
C ALA A 80 -6.84 20.89 -3.46
N ILE A 81 -6.51 21.04 -2.17
CA ILE A 81 -5.88 19.99 -1.38
C ILE A 81 -6.77 18.74 -1.34
N ALA A 82 -8.05 18.90 -1.05
CA ALA A 82 -8.99 17.79 -0.97
C ALA A 82 -9.16 17.05 -2.30
N ARG A 83 -9.20 17.77 -3.43
CA ARG A 83 -9.16 17.17 -4.78
C ARG A 83 -7.91 16.30 -4.98
N TYR A 84 -6.75 16.77 -4.52
CA TYR A 84 -5.50 16.01 -4.59
C TYR A 84 -5.54 14.74 -3.73
N GLN A 85 -6.07 14.84 -2.51
CA GLN A 85 -6.26 13.68 -1.62
C GLN A 85 -7.18 12.64 -2.27
N LEU A 86 -8.30 13.09 -2.82
CA LEU A 86 -9.26 12.23 -3.51
C LEU A 86 -8.66 11.54 -4.74
N MET A 87 -7.87 12.27 -5.55
CA MET A 87 -7.21 11.69 -6.72
C MET A 87 -6.17 10.62 -6.33
N THR A 88 -5.45 10.87 -5.24
CA THR A 88 -4.50 9.90 -4.66
C THR A 88 -5.22 8.64 -4.21
N GLU A 89 -6.36 8.79 -3.52
CA GLU A 89 -7.18 7.66 -3.08
C GLU A 89 -7.73 6.86 -4.26
N ARG A 90 -8.28 7.53 -5.27
CA ARG A 90 -8.76 6.87 -6.51
C ARG A 90 -7.66 6.09 -7.21
N THR A 91 -6.45 6.65 -7.26
CA THR A 91 -5.28 5.97 -7.85
C THR A 91 -4.90 4.74 -7.04
N ARG A 92 -4.95 4.82 -5.70
CA ARG A 92 -4.70 3.69 -4.79
C ARG A 92 -5.72 2.58 -5.02
N LEU A 93 -7.02 2.91 -5.04
CA LEU A 93 -8.10 1.94 -5.25
C LEU A 93 -8.02 1.28 -6.63
N ARG A 94 -7.69 2.04 -7.67
CA ARG A 94 -7.47 1.48 -9.01
C ARG A 94 -6.35 0.46 -9.02
N ARG A 95 -5.21 0.75 -8.39
CA ARG A 95 -4.09 -0.20 -8.28
C ARG A 95 -4.49 -1.47 -7.53
N ILE A 96 -5.28 -1.34 -6.47
CA ILE A 96 -5.81 -2.47 -5.71
C ILE A 96 -6.75 -3.29 -6.59
N ALA A 97 -7.71 -2.66 -7.26
CA ALA A 97 -8.62 -3.33 -8.18
C ALA A 97 -7.86 -4.04 -9.32
N ASP A 98 -6.86 -3.39 -9.93
CA ASP A 98 -6.02 -3.99 -10.98
C ASP A 98 -5.24 -5.21 -10.45
N TYR A 99 -4.72 -5.14 -9.21
CA TYR A 99 -4.07 -6.26 -8.55
C TYR A 99 -5.04 -7.42 -8.32
N HIS A 100 -6.23 -7.15 -7.75
CA HIS A 100 -7.24 -8.18 -7.53
C HIS A 100 -7.77 -8.76 -8.84
N ALA A 101 -7.94 -7.97 -9.90
CA ALA A 101 -8.35 -8.48 -11.20
C ALA A 101 -7.29 -9.41 -11.81
N ARG A 102 -6.01 -9.07 -11.64
CA ARG A 102 -4.90 -9.85 -12.22
C ARG A 102 -4.54 -11.10 -11.43
N TYR A 103 -4.57 -11.03 -10.11
CA TYR A 103 -4.06 -12.09 -9.23
C TYR A 103 -5.15 -12.71 -8.35
N GLY A 104 -6.29 -12.05 -8.17
CA GLY A 104 -7.38 -12.53 -7.31
C GLY A 104 -7.89 -13.91 -7.69
N PRO A 105 -8.16 -14.22 -8.98
CA PRO A 105 -8.62 -15.54 -9.39
C PRO A 105 -7.60 -16.65 -9.07
N ASP A 106 -6.32 -16.46 -9.37
CA ASP A 106 -5.25 -17.43 -9.08
C ASP A 106 -5.03 -17.59 -7.56
N LEU A 107 -5.05 -16.49 -6.80
CA LEU A 107 -4.92 -16.55 -5.33
C LEU A 107 -6.12 -17.26 -4.69
N LEU A 108 -7.34 -17.01 -5.17
CA LEU A 108 -8.55 -17.66 -4.69
C LEU A 108 -8.54 -19.14 -5.04
N GLN A 109 -8.17 -19.49 -6.27
CA GLN A 109 -8.07 -20.88 -6.72
C GLN A 109 -7.05 -21.64 -5.85
N ARG A 110 -5.84 -21.11 -5.65
CA ARG A 110 -4.84 -21.73 -4.77
C ARG A 110 -5.32 -21.93 -3.33
N GLU A 111 -6.08 -20.99 -2.79
CA GLU A 111 -6.64 -21.14 -1.43
C GLU A 111 -7.75 -22.20 -1.38
N LEU A 112 -8.54 -22.34 -2.45
CA LEU A 112 -9.52 -23.42 -2.58
C LEU A 112 -8.83 -24.78 -2.75
N ASP A 113 -7.84 -24.87 -3.64
CA ASP A 113 -7.06 -26.11 -3.86
C ASP A 113 -6.36 -26.53 -2.57
N ARG A 114 -5.75 -25.59 -1.83
CA ARG A 114 -5.14 -25.86 -0.52
C ARG A 114 -6.12 -26.48 0.47
N ARG A 115 -7.38 -26.04 0.48
CA ARG A 115 -8.43 -26.56 1.37
C ARG A 115 -9.00 -27.88 0.88
N CYS A 116 -9.02 -28.11 -0.42
CA CYS A 116 -9.49 -29.37 -1.01
C CYS A 116 -8.45 -30.49 -0.92
N ASP A 117 -7.17 -30.15 -0.88
CA ASP A 117 -6.03 -31.09 -0.86
C ASP A 117 -5.55 -31.46 0.56
N GLU A 118 -6.39 -31.27 1.58
CA GLU A 118 -6.11 -31.59 3.00
C GLU A 118 -6.15 -33.11 3.30
N SER A 119 -5.60 -33.96 2.44
CA SER A 119 -5.19 -35.31 2.86
C SER A 119 -3.78 -35.21 3.49
N PRO A 120 -3.54 -35.78 4.69
CA PRO A 120 -2.20 -35.80 5.30
C PRO A 120 -1.12 -36.43 4.39
N GLU A 121 -1.55 -37.35 3.52
CA GLU A 121 -0.69 -38.06 2.56
C GLU A 121 -0.21 -37.10 1.45
N ALA A 122 -1.08 -36.25 0.90
CA ALA A 122 -0.74 -35.27 -0.13
C ALA A 122 0.27 -34.21 0.37
N TRP A 123 0.17 -33.80 1.64
CA TRP A 123 1.13 -32.91 2.28
C TRP A 123 2.52 -33.55 2.44
N THR A 124 2.56 -34.83 2.78
CA THR A 124 3.82 -35.57 2.99
C THR A 124 4.57 -35.72 1.65
N THR A 125 3.86 -36.11 0.59
CA THR A 125 4.42 -36.20 -0.77
C THR A 125 4.93 -34.84 -1.28
N LYS A 126 4.18 -33.75 -1.03
CA LYS A 126 4.63 -32.39 -1.39
C LYS A 126 5.92 -31.98 -0.67
N LEU A 127 6.08 -32.35 0.60
CA LEU A 127 7.31 -32.06 1.36
C LEU A 127 8.52 -32.84 0.83
N GLU A 128 8.34 -34.12 0.50
CA GLU A 128 9.37 -34.96 -0.11
C GLU A 128 9.85 -34.36 -1.45
N HIS A 129 8.91 -33.99 -2.33
CA HIS A 129 9.25 -33.32 -3.60
C HIS A 129 9.97 -32.00 -3.42
N LEU A 130 9.56 -31.20 -2.42
CA LEU A 130 10.20 -29.93 -2.12
C LEU A 130 11.64 -30.14 -1.65
N GLU A 131 11.88 -31.14 -0.80
CA GLU A 131 13.22 -31.48 -0.32
C GLU A 131 14.13 -31.90 -1.48
N GLU A 132 13.63 -32.75 -2.38
CA GLU A 132 14.36 -33.15 -3.58
C GLU A 132 14.64 -31.97 -4.53
N CYS A 133 13.66 -31.09 -4.73
CA CYS A 133 13.84 -29.87 -5.53
C CYS A 133 14.87 -28.92 -4.89
N LEU A 134 14.86 -28.79 -3.56
CA LEU A 134 15.88 -28.04 -2.83
C LEU A 134 17.26 -28.67 -2.99
N GLN A 135 17.38 -30.00 -3.09
CA GLN A 135 18.66 -30.71 -3.31
C GLN A 135 19.18 -30.52 -4.74
N SER A 136 18.29 -30.42 -5.72
CA SER A 136 18.67 -30.08 -7.10
C SER A 136 19.17 -28.63 -7.26
N LEU A 137 18.88 -27.77 -6.28
CA LEU A 137 19.26 -26.37 -6.30
C LEU A 137 20.72 -26.24 -5.83
N GLY A 138 21.60 -25.72 -6.70
CA GLY A 138 23.02 -25.58 -6.34
C GLY A 138 23.26 -24.78 -5.05
N ASP A 139 24.29 -25.16 -4.29
CA ASP A 139 24.58 -24.69 -2.91
C ASP A 139 24.61 -23.17 -2.75
N HIS A 140 25.05 -22.45 -3.80
CA HIS A 140 25.05 -20.99 -3.79
C HIS A 140 23.63 -20.41 -3.70
N LEU A 141 22.64 -21.04 -4.35
CA LEU A 141 21.25 -20.58 -4.33
C LEU A 141 20.53 -21.03 -3.06
N ARG A 142 20.81 -22.23 -2.57
CA ARG A 142 20.25 -22.75 -1.31
C ARG A 142 20.63 -21.87 -0.12
N ARG A 143 21.87 -21.35 -0.06
CA ARG A 143 22.29 -20.40 0.99
C ARG A 143 21.42 -19.15 1.09
N PHE A 144 20.90 -18.63 -0.02
CA PHE A 144 19.98 -17.49 0.02
C PHE A 144 18.64 -17.85 0.66
N LEU A 145 18.20 -19.11 0.52
CA LEU A 145 16.98 -19.60 1.16
C LEU A 145 17.22 -19.80 2.66
N THR A 146 18.31 -20.46 3.06
CA THR A 146 18.69 -20.64 4.47
C THR A 146 18.75 -19.30 5.20
N TRP A 147 19.48 -18.31 4.66
CA TRP A 147 19.54 -16.98 5.28
C TRP A 147 18.19 -16.31 5.43
N ARG A 148 17.27 -16.51 4.48
CA ARG A 148 15.97 -15.84 4.52
C ARG A 148 14.95 -16.58 5.38
N TYR A 149 14.95 -17.90 5.37
CA TYR A 149 13.85 -18.73 5.90
C TYR A 149 14.22 -19.54 7.13
N GLU A 150 15.48 -19.94 7.29
CA GLU A 150 15.96 -20.63 8.49
C GLU A 150 16.53 -19.61 9.49
N ASP A 151 17.40 -18.71 9.01
CA ASP A 151 18.07 -17.72 9.87
C ASP A 151 17.27 -16.40 10.02
N GLU A 152 16.16 -16.24 9.29
CA GLU A 152 15.29 -15.06 9.27
C GLU A 152 15.99 -13.69 9.06
N ILE A 153 17.14 -13.69 8.37
CA ILE A 153 17.97 -12.50 8.19
C ILE A 153 17.25 -11.47 7.29
N PRO A 154 17.21 -10.18 7.67
CA PRO A 154 16.61 -9.13 6.85
C PRO A 154 17.36 -8.93 5.52
N LEU A 155 16.64 -8.55 4.47
CA LEU A 155 17.19 -8.43 3.11
C LEU A 155 18.38 -7.46 3.00
N GLN A 156 18.39 -6.43 3.85
CA GLN A 156 19.46 -5.44 3.96
C GLN A 156 20.77 -6.08 4.42
N GLU A 157 20.69 -7.00 5.37
CA GLU A 157 21.85 -7.70 5.93
C GLU A 157 22.32 -8.81 4.99
N ILE A 158 21.41 -9.53 4.34
CA ILE A 158 21.76 -10.45 3.25
C ILE A 158 22.49 -9.70 2.13
N ALA A 159 21.99 -8.53 1.72
CA ALA A 159 22.63 -7.69 0.72
C ALA A 159 24.06 -7.29 1.12
N ALA A 160 24.26 -6.86 2.37
CA ALA A 160 25.59 -6.56 2.91
C ALA A 160 26.52 -7.79 2.91
N ARG A 161 26.04 -8.94 3.41
CA ARG A 161 26.78 -10.21 3.47
C ARG A 161 27.22 -10.73 2.11
N CYS A 162 26.44 -10.44 1.06
CA CYS A 162 26.72 -10.87 -0.31
C CYS A 162 27.48 -9.83 -1.15
N GLY A 163 27.68 -8.61 -0.65
CA GLY A 163 28.18 -7.49 -1.45
C GLY A 163 27.27 -7.10 -2.63
N ARG A 164 25.95 -7.25 -2.49
CA ARG A 164 24.95 -6.97 -3.55
C ARG A 164 23.95 -5.92 -3.09
N SER A 165 23.25 -5.29 -4.03
CA SER A 165 22.16 -4.37 -3.69
C SER A 165 20.90 -5.13 -3.22
N VAL A 166 20.11 -4.51 -2.34
CA VAL A 166 18.82 -5.08 -1.88
C VAL A 166 17.89 -5.47 -3.05
N PRO A 167 17.74 -4.66 -4.12
CA PRO A 167 16.99 -5.07 -5.31
C PRO A 167 17.55 -6.31 -6.01
N ALA A 168 18.88 -6.46 -6.06
CA ALA A 168 19.52 -7.64 -6.64
C ALA A 168 19.25 -8.91 -5.82
N VAL A 169 19.26 -8.81 -4.48
CA VAL A 169 18.88 -9.91 -3.58
C VAL A 169 17.42 -10.29 -3.76
N LYS A 170 16.50 -9.31 -3.83
CA LYS A 170 15.08 -9.55 -4.11
C LYS A 170 14.88 -10.30 -5.44
N LYS A 171 15.56 -9.84 -6.51
CA LYS A 171 15.51 -10.48 -7.82
C LYS A 171 16.08 -11.90 -7.80
N GLN A 172 17.13 -12.14 -7.02
CA GLN A 172 17.73 -13.46 -6.87
C GLN A 172 16.77 -14.43 -6.16
N LEU A 173 16.19 -14.03 -5.03
CA LEU A 173 15.19 -14.82 -4.31
C LEU A 173 13.97 -15.13 -5.18
N TRP A 174 13.51 -14.15 -5.96
CA TRP A 174 12.40 -14.36 -6.90
C TRP A 174 12.74 -15.43 -7.95
N LYS A 175 13.93 -15.37 -8.55
CA LYS A 175 14.39 -16.41 -9.50
C LYS A 175 14.51 -17.79 -8.87
N ILE A 176 15.00 -17.87 -7.62
CA ILE A 176 15.12 -19.14 -6.90
C ILE A 176 13.73 -19.75 -6.67
N ARG A 177 12.76 -18.95 -6.20
CA ARG A 177 11.37 -19.40 -6.00
C ARG A 177 10.74 -19.87 -7.31
N GLY A 178 10.97 -19.17 -8.42
CA GLY A 178 10.49 -19.58 -9.74
C GLY A 178 11.02 -20.96 -10.14
N LYS A 179 12.33 -21.21 -9.97
CA LYS A 179 12.94 -22.52 -10.26
C LYS A 179 12.39 -23.64 -9.38
N LEU A 180 12.16 -23.37 -8.09
CA LEU A 180 11.58 -24.35 -7.18
C LEU A 180 10.14 -24.67 -7.58
N GLN A 181 9.36 -23.65 -7.96
CA GLN A 181 8.00 -23.85 -8.43
C GLN A 181 7.96 -24.69 -9.72
N GLU A 182 8.79 -24.38 -10.72
CA GLU A 182 8.90 -25.18 -11.95
C GLU A 182 9.28 -26.66 -11.66
N CYS A 183 10.18 -26.89 -10.69
CA CYS A 183 10.57 -28.24 -10.28
C CYS A 183 9.42 -28.99 -9.58
N MET A 184 8.70 -28.32 -8.68
CA MET A 184 7.54 -28.87 -7.98
C MET A 184 6.42 -29.22 -8.95
N ASP A 185 6.07 -28.30 -9.86
CA ASP A 185 5.01 -28.49 -10.85
C ASP A 185 5.34 -29.70 -11.76
N ALA A 186 6.60 -29.83 -12.18
CA ALA A 186 7.06 -30.96 -13.00
C ALA A 186 7.01 -32.30 -12.26
N ARG A 187 7.17 -32.32 -10.93
CA ARG A 187 7.14 -33.55 -10.11
C ARG A 187 5.73 -33.97 -9.76
N LEU A 188 4.89 -33.02 -9.33
CA LEU A 188 3.47 -33.27 -9.06
C LEU A 188 2.74 -33.77 -10.32
N ALA A 189 3.05 -33.19 -11.49
CA ALA A 189 2.50 -33.64 -12.76
C ALA A 189 2.91 -35.07 -13.16
N ARG A 190 4.05 -35.60 -12.66
CA ARG A 190 4.50 -36.97 -12.96
C ARG A 190 3.79 -38.04 -12.13
N GLU A 191 3.27 -37.68 -10.97
CA GLU A 191 2.61 -38.62 -10.05
C GLU A 191 1.08 -38.65 -10.21
N GLY A 192 0.53 -37.93 -11.18
CA GLY A 192 -0.91 -37.89 -11.43
C GLY A 192 -1.69 -37.13 -10.35
N VAL A 193 -1.00 -36.47 -9.42
CA VAL A 193 -1.58 -35.45 -8.54
C VAL A 193 -1.75 -34.21 -9.40
N SER A 194 -2.91 -34.14 -10.08
CA SER A 194 -3.28 -32.94 -10.83
C SER A 194 -3.33 -31.75 -9.87
N PRO A 195 -2.78 -30.59 -10.25
CA PRO A 195 -2.76 -29.39 -9.41
C PRO A 195 -4.17 -28.93 -9.03
#